data_AF-A0A5C7UQT2-F1
#
_entry.id   AF-A0A5C7UQT2-F1
#
_cell.length_a   1.000
_cell.length_b   1.000
_cell.length_c   1.000
_cell.angle_alpha   90.00
_cell.angle_beta   90.00
_cell.angle_gamma   90.00
#
_symmetry.space_group_name_H-M   'P 1'
#
loop_
_entity.id
_entity.type
_entity.pdbx_description
1 polymer ?
#
loop_
_entity_poly.entity_id
_entity_poly.type
_entity_poly.pdbx_seq_one_letter_code
_entity_poly.pdbx_strand_id
1 'polypeptide(L)'
;MTCLSLATSVFAKWDEEKISDGKGGEPKTYYYKVNAQGHKLILDRYMQRLIFVQKDKTFKRDIRDLKINGVSVDVYAEQFNSYPEQTAILFVRRMEALEKLSQANRIDVHVLYYREGEKVSTFIINDHSNKSNNANNANKAKKSVNQ
;
A
#
# COMPACT_ATOMS: atom_id res chain seq x y z
N MET A 1 -27.83 -3.61 -28.81
CA MET A 1 -26.59 -4.21 -28.27
C MET A 1 -26.18 -3.44 -27.04
N THR A 2 -26.55 -3.93 -25.86
CA THR A 2 -26.24 -3.32 -24.56
C THR A 2 -24.80 -3.72 -24.19
N CYS A 3 -23.88 -2.76 -24.23
CA CYS A 3 -22.54 -2.94 -23.69
C CYS A 3 -22.63 -2.89 -22.16
N LEU A 4 -22.57 -4.05 -21.51
CA LEU A 4 -22.41 -4.15 -20.07
C LEU A 4 -20.95 -3.85 -19.74
N SER A 5 -20.63 -2.60 -19.42
CA SER A 5 -19.33 -2.25 -18.86
C SER A 5 -19.27 -2.81 -17.44
N LEU A 6 -18.69 -4.00 -17.30
CA LEU A 6 -18.23 -4.52 -16.01
C LEU A 6 -17.12 -3.57 -15.50
N ALA A 7 -17.51 -2.61 -14.67
CA ALA A 7 -16.58 -1.85 -13.87
C ALA A 7 -15.90 -2.84 -12.92
N THR A 8 -14.71 -3.32 -13.29
CA THR A 8 -13.83 -4.00 -12.33
C THR A 8 -13.44 -2.95 -11.31
N SER A 9 -14.04 -2.99 -10.13
CA SER A 9 -13.61 -2.21 -8.98
C SER A 9 -12.14 -2.56 -8.72
N VAL A 10 -11.23 -1.65 -9.07
CA VAL A 10 -9.79 -1.84 -8.91
C VAL A 10 -9.46 -1.52 -7.45
N PHE A 11 -9.86 -2.42 -6.55
CA PHE A 11 -9.45 -2.33 -5.16
C PHE A 11 -7.93 -2.45 -5.06
N ALA A 12 -7.34 -1.74 -4.11
CA ALA A 12 -5.94 -1.85 -3.72
C ALA A 12 -5.50 -3.32 -3.54
N LYS A 13 -4.53 -3.79 -4.32
CA LYS A 13 -4.03 -5.17 -4.31
C LYS A 13 -2.89 -5.34 -3.31
N TRP A 14 -3.26 -5.59 -2.06
CA TRP A 14 -2.32 -5.95 -0.99
C TRP A 14 -1.91 -7.41 -1.09
N ASP A 15 -0.68 -7.74 -0.71
CA ASP A 15 -0.25 -9.13 -0.55
C ASP A 15 -0.84 -9.69 0.76
N GLU A 16 -1.14 -10.99 0.79
CA GLU A 16 -1.75 -11.67 1.93
C GLU A 16 -0.75 -12.63 2.59
N GLU A 17 -0.64 -12.58 3.91
CA GLU A 17 0.09 -13.56 4.72
C GLU A 17 -0.85 -14.12 5.79
N LYS A 18 -1.06 -15.44 5.76
CA LYS A 18 -1.87 -16.14 6.77
C LYS A 18 -0.93 -16.70 7.83
N ILE A 19 -1.02 -16.16 9.04
CA ILE A 19 -0.24 -16.62 10.18
C ILE A 19 -1.16 -17.45 11.07
N SER A 20 -0.83 -18.74 11.21
CA SER A 20 -1.42 -19.59 12.23
C SER A 20 -0.62 -19.42 13.52
N ASP A 21 -1.30 -19.16 14.64
CA ASP A 21 -0.65 -18.93 15.93
C ASP A 21 -0.26 -20.24 16.65
N GLY A 22 -0.46 -21.39 16.01
CA GLY A 22 -0.13 -22.72 16.54
C GLY A 22 -0.97 -23.14 17.74
N LYS A 23 -1.95 -22.33 18.17
CA LYS A 23 -2.81 -22.58 19.34
C LYS A 23 -4.23 -23.05 18.98
N GLY A 24 -4.42 -23.51 17.74
CA GLY A 24 -5.71 -23.99 17.25
C GLY A 24 -6.73 -22.89 16.94
N GLY A 25 -6.31 -21.62 16.90
CA GLY A 25 -7.15 -20.51 16.47
C GLY A 25 -7.22 -20.37 14.94
N GLU A 26 -8.25 -19.67 14.47
CA GLU A 26 -8.37 -19.28 13.06
C GLU A 26 -7.13 -18.49 12.61
N PRO A 27 -6.52 -18.84 11.45
CA PRO A 27 -5.33 -18.16 10.97
C PRO A 27 -5.61 -16.67 10.72
N LYS A 28 -4.77 -15.79 11.27
CA LYS A 28 -4.88 -14.35 11.05
C LYS A 28 -4.35 -14.00 9.68
N THR A 29 -5.16 -13.32 8.88
CA THR A 29 -4.76 -12.81 7.57
C THR A 29 -4.23 -11.39 7.72
N TYR A 30 -2.98 -11.19 7.35
CA TYR A 30 -2.30 -9.90 7.31
C TYR A 30 -2.17 -9.43 5.87
N TYR A 31 -2.47 -8.15 5.65
CA TYR A 31 -2.36 -7.51 4.36
C TYR A 31 -1.13 -6.61 4.36
N TYR A 32 -0.23 -6.76 3.39
CA TYR A 32 1.01 -5.98 3.38
C TYR A 32 1.50 -5.69 1.96
N LYS A 33 2.46 -4.76 1.87
CA LYS A 33 3.29 -4.54 0.69
C LYS A 33 4.74 -4.33 1.11
N VAL A 34 5.65 -4.87 0.31
CA VAL A 34 7.09 -4.62 0.45
C VAL A 34 7.55 -3.77 -0.73
N ASN A 35 8.40 -2.78 -0.47
CA ASN A 35 8.96 -1.95 -1.53
C ASN A 35 10.40 -2.36 -1.90
N ALA A 36 10.97 -1.68 -2.90
CA ALA A 36 12.33 -1.94 -3.38
C ALA A 36 13.43 -1.71 -2.32
N GLN A 37 13.17 -0.90 -1.30
CA GLN A 37 14.09 -0.68 -0.18
C GLN A 37 14.02 -1.81 0.87
N GLY A 38 13.06 -2.73 0.74
CA GLY A 38 12.79 -3.79 1.71
C GLY A 38 11.98 -3.34 2.92
N HIS A 39 11.41 -2.13 2.89
CA HIS A 39 10.43 -1.71 3.90
C HIS A 39 9.10 -2.43 3.66
N LYS A 40 8.37 -2.73 4.73
CA LYS A 40 7.06 -3.35 4.69
C LYS A 40 6.00 -2.36 5.22
N LEU A 41 4.89 -2.23 4.51
CA LEU A 41 3.71 -1.50 4.96
C LEU A 41 2.59 -2.50 5.18
N ILE A 42 2.06 -2.58 6.39
CA ILE A 42 1.01 -3.52 6.78
C ILE A 42 -0.30 -2.75 6.94
N LEU A 43 -1.37 -3.27 6.35
CA LEU A 43 -2.73 -2.83 6.60
C LEU A 43 -3.32 -3.62 7.78
N ASP A 44 -3.35 -2.99 8.94
CA ASP A 44 -3.98 -3.51 10.15
C ASP A 44 -5.48 -3.23 10.10
N ARG A 45 -6.24 -4.19 9.54
CA ARG A 45 -7.69 -4.05 9.35
C ARG A 45 -8.47 -3.96 10.66
N TYR A 46 -7.97 -4.57 11.73
CA TYR A 46 -8.67 -4.58 13.03
C TYR A 46 -8.59 -3.21 13.71
N MET A 47 -7.39 -2.63 13.76
CA MET A 47 -7.19 -1.29 14.34
C MET A 47 -7.42 -0.16 13.34
N GLN A 48 -7.70 -0.48 12.07
CA GLN A 48 -7.96 0.48 10.99
C GLN A 48 -6.82 1.50 10.84
N ARG A 49 -5.59 1.01 10.79
CA ARG A 49 -4.35 1.79 10.72
C ARG A 49 -3.34 1.15 9.76
N LEU A 50 -2.25 1.84 9.49
CA LEU A 50 -1.09 1.24 8.84
C LEU A 50 0.02 0.97 9.86
N ILE A 51 0.87 -0.02 9.58
CA ILE A 51 2.10 -0.24 10.32
C ILE A 51 3.25 -0.19 9.32
N PHE A 52 4.14 0.78 9.51
CA PHE A 52 5.37 0.91 8.74
C PHE A 52 6.50 0.14 9.45
N VAL A 53 7.04 -0.85 8.75
CA VAL A 53 8.13 -1.69 9.20
C VAL A 53 9.36 -1.38 8.38
N GLN A 54 10.39 -0.88 9.04
CA GLN A 54 11.69 -0.65 8.41
C GLN A 54 12.50 -1.95 8.36
N LYS A 55 13.43 -2.03 7.42
CA LYS A 55 14.33 -3.17 7.31
C LYS A 55 15.39 -3.15 8.42
N ASP A 56 15.93 -1.96 8.73
CA ASP A 56 17.05 -1.79 9.65
C ASP A 56 16.61 -1.23 10.99
N LYS A 57 16.98 -1.89 12.10
CA LYS A 57 16.52 -1.57 13.46
C LYS A 57 17.21 -0.36 14.11
N THR A 58 18.16 0.27 13.42
CA THR A 58 19.21 1.07 14.07
C THR A 58 18.82 2.53 14.31
N PHE A 59 17.84 3.06 13.59
CA PHE A 59 17.55 4.49 13.60
C PHE A 59 16.18 4.81 14.21
N LYS A 60 16.19 5.73 15.19
CA LYS A 60 14.96 6.40 15.65
C LYS A 60 14.39 7.20 14.49
N ARG A 61 13.08 7.11 14.33
CA ARG A 61 12.36 7.75 13.23
C ARG A 61 11.04 8.34 13.66
N ASP A 62 10.52 9.23 12.83
CA ASP A 62 9.16 9.73 12.93
C ASP A 62 8.51 9.70 11.54
N ILE A 63 7.18 9.67 11.49
CA ILE A 63 6.45 9.73 10.22
C ILE A 63 5.83 11.11 10.13
N ARG A 64 6.31 11.90 9.17
CA ARG A 64 5.97 13.32 9.02
C ARG A 64 4.77 13.54 8.13
N ASP A 65 4.59 12.69 7.13
CA ASP A 65 3.50 12.79 6.18
C ASP A 65 3.21 11.41 5.58
N LEU A 66 1.97 11.21 5.16
CA LEU A 66 1.53 10.06 4.41
C LEU A 66 0.79 10.58 3.18
N LYS A 67 1.25 10.20 1.98
CA LYS A 67 0.56 10.54 0.74
C LYS A 67 -0.01 9.30 0.10
N ILE A 68 -1.29 9.36 -0.26
CA ILE A 68 -1.97 8.34 -1.04
C ILE A 68 -2.24 8.92 -2.42
N ASN A 69 -1.71 8.28 -3.46
CA ASN A 69 -1.76 8.78 -4.84
C ASN A 69 -1.30 10.27 -4.96
N GLY A 70 -0.30 10.66 -4.16
CA GLY A 70 0.24 12.03 -4.11
C GLY A 70 -0.54 13.01 -3.23
N VAL A 71 -1.71 12.64 -2.72
CA VAL A 71 -2.54 13.48 -1.84
C VAL A 71 -2.18 13.20 -0.38
N SER A 72 -1.84 14.25 0.38
CA SER A 72 -1.53 14.14 1.81
C SER A 72 -2.76 13.71 2.62
N VAL A 73 -2.49 12.88 3.63
CA VAL A 73 -3.46 12.35 4.59
C VAL A 73 -2.92 12.64 5.97
N ASP A 74 -3.71 13.33 6.78
CA ASP A 74 -3.34 13.66 8.16
C ASP A 74 -3.20 12.39 9.00
N VAL A 75 -2.02 12.22 9.61
CA VAL A 75 -1.66 11.05 10.40
C VAL A 75 -0.89 11.40 11.67
N TYR A 76 -0.98 10.52 12.67
CA TYR A 76 -0.07 10.46 13.81
C TYR A 76 0.77 9.19 13.75
N ALA A 77 1.98 9.24 14.28
CA ALA A 77 2.90 8.11 14.33
C ALA A 77 3.14 7.67 15.78
N GLU A 78 3.01 6.38 16.05
CA GLU A 78 3.31 5.79 17.36
C GLU A 78 4.31 4.65 17.22
N GLN A 79 5.40 4.69 17.98
CA GLN A 79 6.40 3.63 18.01
C GLN A 79 5.95 2.50 18.94
N PHE A 80 6.23 1.25 18.55
CA PHE A 80 6.00 0.11 19.42
C PHE A 80 7.22 -0.11 20.33
N ASN A 81 7.00 -0.18 21.65
CA ASN A 81 8.07 -0.40 22.62
C ASN A 81 8.78 -1.75 22.42
N SER A 82 8.02 -2.81 22.16
CA SER A 82 8.56 -4.17 21.97
C SER A 82 9.00 -4.47 20.53
N TYR A 83 8.69 -3.58 19.58
CA TYR A 83 8.94 -3.78 18.15
C TYR A 83 9.52 -2.49 17.54
N PRO A 84 10.79 -2.16 17.84
CA PRO A 84 11.40 -0.89 17.42
C PRO A 84 11.49 -0.73 15.89
N GLU A 85 11.46 -1.84 15.13
CA GLU A 85 11.34 -1.81 13.68
C GLU A 85 9.96 -1.37 13.18
N GLN A 86 8.95 -1.22 14.05
CA GLN A 86 7.57 -0.92 13.68
C GLN A 86 7.13 0.47 14.16
N THR A 87 6.33 1.13 13.35
CA THR A 87 5.65 2.39 13.70
C THR A 87 4.22 2.31 13.20
N ALA A 88 3.26 2.46 14.11
CA ALA A 88 1.86 2.61 13.77
C ALA A 88 1.64 3.99 13.16
N ILE A 89 0.88 4.04 12.07
CA ILE A 89 0.40 5.27 11.42
C ILE A 89 -1.11 5.31 11.62
N LEU A 90 -1.56 6.21 12.49
CA LEU A 90 -2.96 6.39 12.85
C LEU A 90 -3.55 7.53 12.01
N PHE A 91 -4.70 7.29 11.41
CA PHE A 91 -5.39 8.29 10.61
C PHE A 91 -6.17 9.26 11.50
N VAL A 92 -5.97 10.57 11.29
CA VAL A 92 -6.78 11.61 11.97
C VAL A 92 -8.23 11.54 11.50
N ARG A 93 -8.44 11.52 10.18
CA ARG A 93 -9.74 11.35 9.55
C ARG A 93 -9.88 9.94 8.99
N ARG A 94 -10.23 9.01 9.88
CA ARG A 94 -10.19 7.58 9.58
C ARG A 94 -10.98 7.17 8.34
N MET A 95 -12.24 7.57 8.23
CA MET A 95 -13.10 7.17 7.10
C MET A 95 -12.56 7.66 5.76
N GLU A 96 -12.20 8.95 5.69
CA GLU A 96 -11.62 9.57 4.49
C GLU A 96 -10.31 8.89 4.08
N ALA A 97 -9.44 8.60 5.05
CA ALA A 97 -8.17 7.93 4.80
C ALA A 97 -8.36 6.49 4.29
N LEU A 98 -9.29 5.73 4.89
CA LEU A 98 -9.59 4.35 4.46
C LEU A 98 -10.21 4.32 3.05
N GLU A 99 -11.05 5.28 2.71
CA GLU A 99 -11.60 5.42 1.36
C GLU A 99 -10.48 5.65 0.34
N LYS A 100 -9.60 6.63 0.60
CA LYS A 100 -8.42 6.88 -0.24
C LYS A 100 -7.53 5.65 -0.34
N LEU A 101 -7.31 4.93 0.76
CA LEU A 101 -6.49 3.72 0.82
C LEU A 101 -7.08 2.59 -0.03
N SER A 102 -8.40 2.44 -0.06
CA SER A 102 -9.09 1.41 -0.85
C SER A 102 -8.86 1.56 -2.37
N GLN A 103 -8.57 2.78 -2.81
CA GLN A 103 -8.31 3.17 -4.20
C GLN A 103 -6.82 3.49 -4.43
N ALA A 104 -5.94 3.13 -3.49
CA ALA A 104 -4.53 3.44 -3.58
C ALA A 104 -3.87 2.66 -4.72
N ASN A 105 -3.19 3.39 -5.61
CA ASN A 105 -2.22 2.84 -6.55
C ASN A 105 -0.80 2.97 -5.99
N ARG A 106 -0.55 4.06 -5.26
CA ARG A 106 0.74 4.39 -4.66
C ARG A 106 0.54 4.99 -3.27
N ILE A 107 1.41 4.59 -2.35
CA ILE A 107 1.49 5.19 -1.01
C ILE A 107 2.92 5.63 -0.78
N ASP A 108 3.11 6.89 -0.41
CA ASP A 108 4.41 7.45 -0.03
C ASP A 108 4.39 7.75 1.47
N VAL A 109 5.27 7.10 2.22
CA VAL A 109 5.49 7.38 3.65
C VAL A 109 6.71 8.28 3.77
N HIS A 110 6.51 9.51 4.25
CA HIS A 110 7.60 10.45 4.52
C HIS A 110 8.12 10.20 5.93
N VAL A 111 9.36 9.69 6.00
CA VAL A 111 9.99 9.24 7.24
C VAL A 111 11.16 10.17 7.55
N LEU A 112 11.15 10.78 8.74
CA LEU A 112 12.30 11.50 9.27
C LEU A 112 13.16 10.51 10.07
N TYR A 113 14.31 10.14 9.51
CA TYR A 113 15.35 9.41 10.24
C TYR A 113 16.26 10.41 10.93
N TYR A 114 16.34 10.38 12.26
CA TYR A 114 16.96 11.47 13.02
C TYR A 114 18.45 11.71 12.69
N ARG A 115 19.14 10.71 12.14
CA ARG A 115 20.54 10.81 11.71
C ARG A 115 20.71 11.06 10.21
N GLU A 116 19.75 10.64 9.40
CA GLU A 116 19.89 10.61 7.93
C GLU A 116 18.99 11.62 7.22
N GLY A 117 18.17 12.36 7.97
CA GLY A 117 17.22 13.32 7.45
C GLY A 117 15.93 12.66 6.94
N GLU A 118 15.19 13.40 6.13
CA GLU A 118 13.93 12.96 5.57
C GLU A 118 14.14 12.06 4.35
N LYS A 119 13.42 10.94 4.32
CA LYS A 119 13.39 10.00 3.22
C LYS A 119 11.95 9.63 2.90
N VAL A 120 11.72 9.24 1.66
CA VAL A 120 10.40 8.75 1.21
C VAL A 120 10.48 7.25 0.97
N SER A 121 9.57 6.52 1.60
CA SER A 121 9.36 5.09 1.35
C SER A 121 8.10 4.92 0.51
N THR A 122 8.28 4.61 -0.77
CA THR A 122 7.19 4.45 -1.74
C THR A 122 6.76 3.00 -1.86
N PHE A 123 5.45 2.76 -1.83
CA PHE A 123 4.81 1.46 -2.00
C PHE A 123 3.88 1.50 -3.21
N ILE A 124 4.07 0.58 -4.15
CA ILE A 124 3.16 0.38 -5.29
C ILE A 124 2.12 -0.67 -4.88
N ILE A 125 0.87 -0.24 -4.82
CA ILE A 125 -0.26 -1.06 -4.36
C ILE A 125 -0.97 -1.68 -5.55
N ASN A 126 -1.32 -0.85 -6.54
CA ASN A 126 -1.86 -1.30 -7.83
C ASN A 126 -0.96 -0.80 -8.94
N ASP A 127 -0.36 -1.75 -9.67
CA ASP A 127 0.42 -1.43 -10.85
C ASP A 127 -0.48 -1.43 -12.09
N HIS A 128 -0.77 -0.25 -12.64
CA HIS A 128 -1.52 -0.10 -13.89
C HIS A 128 -0.63 -0.25 -15.14
N SER A 129 0.66 -0.55 -14.99
CA SER A 129 1.62 -0.65 -16.10
C SER A 129 1.25 -1.71 -17.16
N ASN A 130 0.37 -2.66 -16.85
CA ASN A 130 0.04 -3.77 -17.76
C ASN A 130 -1.23 -3.61 -18.61
N LYS A 131 -1.94 -2.46 -18.58
CA LYS A 131 -3.13 -2.25 -19.44
C LYS A 131 -2.86 -1.52 -20.77
N SER A 132 -1.72 -0.84 -20.93
CA SER A 132 -1.41 -0.10 -22.17
C SER A 132 -0.93 -1.01 -23.33
N ASN A 133 -0.27 -2.13 -23.03
CA ASN A 133 0.34 -2.97 -24.07
C ASN A 133 -0.65 -3.90 -24.80
N ASN A 134 -1.83 -4.16 -24.23
CA ASN A 134 -2.83 -5.06 -24.85
C ASN A 134 -3.81 -4.33 -25.78
N ALA A 135 -4.00 -3.01 -25.61
CA ALA A 135 -4.83 -2.20 -26.51
C ALA A 135 -4.13 -1.96 -27.87
N ASN A 136 -2.79 -1.86 -27.87
CA ASN A 136 -2.02 -1.62 -29.09
C ASN A 136 -1.87 -2.88 -29.97
N ASN A 137 -1.94 -4.08 -29.39
CA ASN A 137 -1.93 -5.33 -30.17
C ASN A 137 -3.30 -5.68 -30.78
N ALA A 138 -4.41 -5.31 -30.12
CA ALA A 138 -5.75 -5.52 -30.66
C ALA A 138 -6.05 -4.62 -31.88
N ASN A 139 -5.47 -3.42 -31.95
CA ASN A 139 -5.63 -2.51 -33.08
C ASN A 139 -4.69 -2.82 -34.26
N LYS A 140 -3.61 -3.57 -34.04
CA LYS A 140 -2.72 -4.02 -35.13
C LYS A 140 -3.26 -5.26 -35.85
N ALA A 141 -3.94 -6.16 -35.13
CA ALA A 141 -4.54 -7.37 -35.70
C ALA A 141 -5.83 -7.11 -36.52
N LYS A 142 -6.53 -5.99 -36.30
CA LYS A 142 -7.72 -5.62 -37.10
C LYS A 142 -7.39 -4.86 -38.38
N LYS A 143 -6.16 -4.38 -38.56
CA LYS A 143 -5.73 -3.63 -39.75
C LYS A 143 -5.06 -4.49 -40.81
N SER A 144 -4.71 -5.75 -40.51
CA SER A 144 -4.11 -6.70 -41.46
C SER A 144 -5.10 -7.68 -42.10
N VAL A 145 -6.40 -7.57 -41.80
CA VAL A 145 -7.45 -8.47 -42.35
C VAL A 145 -8.33 -7.75 -43.39
N ASN A 146 -8.11 -6.46 -43.63
CA ASN A 146 -8.86 -5.65 -44.61
C ASN A 146 -7.98 -5.10 -45.74
N GLN A 147 -6.91 -5.80 -46.12
CA GLN A 147 -6.22 -5.61 -47.40
C GLN A 147 -6.22 -6.93 -48.18
#